data_AF-A0A450UYT7-F1
#
_entry.id   AF-A0A450UYT7-F1
#
_cell.length_a   1.000
_cell.length_b   1.000
_cell.length_c   1.000
_cell.angle_alpha   90.00
_cell.angle_beta   90.00
_cell.angle_gamma   90.00
#
_symmetry.space_group_name_H-M   'P 1'
#
loop_
_entity.id
_entity.type
_entity.pdbx_description
1 polymer ?
#
loop_
_entity_poly.entity_id
_entity_poly.type
_entity_poly.pdbx_seq_one_letter_code
_entity_poly.pdbx_strand_id
1 'polypeptide(L)' 'MPALSASRTEQNAKAYYQHLLEQRHLKKIQAVCAVMRKLLHAIHGMLSNQTDLDASRFYSVPGEIAP' A
#
# COMPACT_ATOMS: atom_id res chain seq x y z
N MET A 1 2.64 15.34 1.60
CA MET A 1 1.83 14.41 0.77
C MET A 1 1.61 13.10 1.54
N PRO A 2 0.36 12.69 1.83
CA PRO A 2 0.04 11.53 2.67
C PRO A 2 0.60 10.21 2.14
N ALA A 3 0.46 9.95 0.83
CA ALA A 3 0.95 8.72 0.20
C ALA A 3 2.48 8.57 0.28
N LEU A 4 3.22 9.68 0.18
CA LEU A 4 4.67 9.69 0.32
C LEU A 4 5.12 9.49 1.78
N SER A 5 4.31 9.95 2.74
CA SER A 5 4.56 9.68 4.16
C SER A 5 4.32 8.19 4.46
N ALA A 6 3.19 7.66 4.00
CA ALA A 6 2.83 6.25 4.19
C ALA A 6 3.87 5.31 3.57
N SER A 7 4.39 5.60 2.37
CA SER A 7 5.42 4.77 1.74
C SER A 7 6.78 4.77 2.48
N ARG A 8 6.97 5.64 3.47
CA ARG A 8 8.18 5.72 4.29
C ARG A 8 7.99 5.13 5.68
N THR A 9 6.86 5.41 6.32
CA THR A 9 6.63 5.11 7.74
C THR A 9 5.88 3.80 7.97
N GLU A 10 4.97 3.43 7.05
CA GLU A 10 4.15 2.22 7.18
C GLU A 10 4.78 1.03 6.46
N GLN A 11 4.95 -0.10 7.17
CA GLN A 11 5.68 -1.27 6.67
C GLN A 11 5.07 -1.84 5.39
N ASN A 12 3.75 -2.01 5.35
CA ASN A 12 3.06 -2.66 4.24
C ASN A 12 2.95 -1.73 3.03
N ALA A 13 2.77 -0.43 3.27
CA ALA A 13 2.80 0.58 2.21
C ALA A 13 4.21 0.74 1.61
N LYS A 14 5.25 0.66 2.43
CA LYS A 14 6.65 0.65 2.00
C LYS A 14 6.97 -0.59 1.18
N ALA A 15 6.56 -1.77 1.64
CA ALA A 15 6.75 -3.03 0.91
C ALA A 15 6.07 -3.00 -0.46
N TYR A 16 4.83 -2.48 -0.54
CA TYR A 16 4.13 -2.28 -1.81
C TYR A 16 4.90 -1.32 -2.73
N TYR A 17 5.35 -0.18 -2.19
CA TYR A 17 6.12 0.80 -2.94
C TYR A 17 7.43 0.20 -3.50
N GLN A 18 8.18 -0.55 -2.68
CA GLN A 18 9.41 -1.23 -3.10
C GLN A 18 9.12 -2.27 -4.19
N HIS A 19 8.09 -3.10 -4.02
CA HIS A 19 7.68 -4.07 -5.04
C HIS A 19 7.38 -3.41 -6.39
N LEU A 20 6.70 -2.25 -6.39
CA LEU A 20 6.41 -1.51 -7.61
C LEU A 20 7.66 -0.99 -8.31
N LEU A 21 8.71 -0.64 -7.56
CA LEU A 21 9.98 -0.20 -8.12
C LEU A 21 10.82 -1.38 -8.61
N GLU A 22 10.99 -2.41 -7.78
CA GLU A 22 11.95 -3.49 -8.00
C GLU A 22 11.41 -4.59 -8.91
N GLN A 23 10.13 -4.97 -8.75
CA GLN A 23 9.55 -6.07 -9.52
C GLN A 23 8.74 -5.57 -10.73
N ARG A 24 8.12 -4.39 -10.62
CA ARG A 24 7.31 -3.80 -11.70
C ARG A 24 8.04 -2.69 -12.46
N HIS A 25 9.25 -2.31 -12.05
CA HIS A 25 10.09 -1.32 -12.74
C HIS A 25 9.40 0.03 -12.99
N LEU A 26 8.45 0.41 -12.11
CA LEU A 26 7.72 1.66 -12.26
C LEU A 26 8.58 2.86 -11.86
N LYS A 27 8.33 4.01 -12.49
CA LYS A 27 8.92 5.28 -12.04
C LYS A 27 8.39 5.63 -10.65
N LYS A 28 9.22 6.29 -9.82
CA LYS A 28 8.88 6.70 -8.45
C LYS A 28 7.52 7.40 -8.33
N ILE A 29 7.22 8.32 -9.25
CA ILE A 29 5.93 9.03 -9.25
C ILE A 29 4.76 8.07 -9.49
N GLN A 30 4.90 7.09 -10.37
CA GLN A 30 3.85 6.11 -10.64
C GLN A 30 3.65 5.16 -9.45
N ALA A 31 4.74 4.76 -8.79
CA ALA A 31 4.66 3.98 -7.57
C ALA A 31 3.94 4.75 -6.44
N VAL A 32 4.22 6.05 -6.27
CA VAL A 32 3.49 6.90 -5.31
C VAL A 32 2.01 7.03 -5.69
N CYS A 33 1.67 7.21 -6.97
CA CYS A 33 0.28 7.26 -7.42
C CYS A 33 -0.46 5.94 -7.17
N ALA A 34 0.22 4.80 -7.34
CA ALA A 34 -0.36 3.49 -7.03
C ALA A 34 -0.61 3.30 -5.52
N VAL A 35 0.33 3.73 -4.66
CA VAL A 35 0.14 3.76 -3.20
C VAL A 35 -1.05 4.64 -2.84
N MET A 36 -1.13 5.85 -3.41
CA MET A 36 -2.24 6.78 -3.19
C MET A 36 -3.60 6.16 -3.55
N ARG A 37 -3.70 5.53 -4.74
CA ARG A 37 -4.94 4.87 -5.17
C ARG A 37 -5.36 3.78 -4.19
N LYS A 38 -4.41 2.94 -3.75
CA LYS A 38 -4.69 1.86 -2.80
C LYS A 38 -5.11 2.37 -1.41
N LEU A 39 -4.53 3.48 -0.94
CA LEU A 39 -4.94 4.15 0.30
C LEU A 39 -6.37 4.68 0.23
N LEU A 40 -6.76 5.29 -0.89
CA LEU A 40 -8.13 5.78 -1.07
C LEU A 40 -9.15 4.63 -1.07
N HIS A 41 -8.81 3.49 -1.69
CA HIS A 41 -9.66 2.30 -1.62
C HIS A 41 -9.77 1.72 -0.21
N ALA A 42 -8.67 1.70 0.55
CA ALA A 42 -8.68 1.24 1.93
C ALA A 42 -9.57 2.13 2.80
N ILE A 43 -9.40 3.45 2.71
CA ILE A 43 -10.23 4.43 3.45
C ILE A 43 -11.70 4.28 3.08
N HIS A 44 -12.02 4.15 1.79
CA HIS A 44 -13.40 3.93 1.36
C HIS A 44 -13.97 2.64 1.96
N GLY A 45 -13.23 1.52 1.89
CA GLY A 45 -13.66 0.24 2.47
C GLY A 45 -13.84 0.29 3.99
N MET A 46 -12.96 0.99 4.71
CA MET A 46 -13.07 1.19 6.15
C MET A 46 -14.32 1.97 6.51
N LEU A 47 -14.58 3.09 5.82
CA LEU A 47 -15.74 3.94 6.07
C LEU A 47 -17.04 3.24 5.70
N SER A 48 -17.09 2.52 4.59
CA SER A 48 -18.28 1.80 4.14
C SER A 48 -18.64 0.61 5.03
N ASN A 49 -17.66 -0.04 5.65
CA ASN A 49 -17.89 -1.21 6.50
C ASN A 49 -17.77 -0.91 8.01
N GLN A 50 -17.48 0.35 8.39
CA GLN A 50 -17.18 0.75 9.77
C GLN A 50 -16.13 -0.15 10.43
N THR A 51 -15.06 -0.43 9.70
CA THR A 51 -13.96 -1.31 10.16
C THR A 51 -12.66 -0.53 10.26
N ASP A 52 -11.80 -0.97 11.17
CA ASP A 52 -10.47 -0.40 11.33
C ASP A 52 -9.55 -0.70 10.14
N LEU A 53 -8.46 0.07 10.02
CA LEU A 53 -7.47 -0.13 8.98
C LEU A 53 -6.68 -1.41 9.24
N ASP A 54 -6.91 -2.42 8.42
CA ASP A 54 -6.06 -3.59 8.38
C ASP A 54 -4.93 -3.41 7.36
N ALA A 55 -3.75 -3.02 7.86
CA ALA A 55 -2.55 -2.83 7.04
C ALA A 55 -2.09 -4.14 6.37
N SER A 56 -2.39 -5.31 6.94
CA SER A 56 -2.02 -6.62 6.35
C SER A 56 -2.66 -6.82 4.97
N ARG A 57 -3.90 -6.35 4.81
CA ARG A 57 -4.63 -6.37 3.52
C ARG A 57 -4.14 -5.32 2.53
N PHE A 58 -3.30 -4.39 2.98
CA PHE A 58 -2.73 -3.35 2.12
C PHE A 58 -1.70 -3.92 1.15
N TYR A 59 -0.85 -4.87 1.56
CA TYR A 59 0.02 -5.57 0.65
C TYR A 59 0.66 -6.76 1.36
N SER A 60 0.42 -7.96 0.82
CA SER A 60 1.12 -9.17 1.23
C SER A 60 2.23 -9.43 0.21
N VAL A 61 3.48 -9.54 0.69
CA VAL A 61 4.61 -9.84 -0.18
C VAL A 61 4.43 -11.27 -0.73
N PRO A 62 4.70 -11.56 -2.02
CA PRO A 62 4.49 -12.88 -2.64
C PRO A 62 5.29 -14.08 -2.08
N GLY A 63 5.85 -13.99 -0.87
CA GLY A 63 6.51 -15.09 -0.15
C GLY A 63 6.01 -15.28 1.28
N GLU A 64 5.11 -14.42 1.76
CA GLU A 64 4.47 -14.55 3.06
C GLU A 64 3.07 -15.11 2.83
N ILE A 65 3.03 -16.44 2.62
CA ILE A 65 1.79 -17.19 2.70
C ILE A 65 1.46 -17.23 4.19
N ALA A 66 0.49 -16.43 4.62
CA ALA A 66 -0.04 -16.53 5.97
C ALA A 66 -0.56 -17.96 6.20
N PRO A 67 -0.20 -18.62 7.31
CA PRO A 67 -0.67 -19.97 7.63
C PRO A 67 -2.19 -20.04 7.83
#